data_AF-A0A951GL98-F1
#
_entry.id   AF-A0A951GL98-F1
#
_cell.length_a   1.000
_cell.length_b   1.000
_cell.length_c   1.000
_cell.angle_alpha   90.00
_cell.angle_beta   90.00
_cell.angle_gamma   90.00
#
_symmetry.space_group_name_H-M   'P 1'
#
loop_
_entity.id
_entity.type
_entity.pdbx_description
1 polymer ?
#
loop_
_entity_poly.entity_id
_entity_poly.type
_entity_poly.pdbx_seq_one_letter_code
_entity_poly.pdbx_strand_id
1 'polypeptide(L)'
;HAGTTQMVRRKDAGVAMVTLAHRINTRFAEIAGPRTVWTMGRMLLHPNAPSIVPGRAEMQVQFRDTDMAVLQRFEAALFELIEEYSRAGPCHCASEATSKSEPAAMDVEFQRLTEAAAERHAPGLHLRMPSGAGHDAQILSRRMRAGMMFVPSIRGISHHWAEDTKEEDIVLGAQVFADACAEILKAG
;
A
#
# COMPACT_ATOMS: atom_id res chain seq x y z
N HIS A 1 -18.51 4.59 32.73
CA HIS A 1 -19.34 5.71 32.22
C HIS A 1 -18.47 6.96 32.16
N ALA A 2 -18.55 7.76 31.10
CA ALA A 2 -17.62 8.87 30.85
C ALA A 2 -17.67 9.97 31.93
N GLY A 3 -18.83 10.21 32.56
CA GLY A 3 -18.96 11.23 33.61
C GLY A 3 -18.53 10.78 35.02
N THR A 4 -18.49 9.48 35.30
CA THR A 4 -18.32 8.98 36.69
C THR A 4 -17.00 8.23 36.90
N THR A 5 -16.32 7.82 35.83
CA THR A 5 -15.00 7.17 35.92
C THR A 5 -13.89 8.23 35.91
N GLN A 6 -13.23 8.41 37.05
CA GLN A 6 -12.07 9.30 37.21
C GLN A 6 -10.91 8.92 36.26
N MET A 7 -10.15 9.89 35.79
CA MET A 7 -9.10 9.70 34.77
C MET A 7 -8.05 8.66 35.16
N VAL A 8 -7.58 8.67 36.42
CA VAL A 8 -6.57 7.73 36.94
C VAL A 8 -7.00 6.26 36.87
N ARG A 9 -8.31 6.00 36.76
CA ARG A 9 -8.88 4.64 36.69
C ARG A 9 -9.23 4.21 35.26
N ARG A 10 -9.08 5.08 34.26
CA ARG A 10 -9.51 4.78 32.90
C ARG A 10 -8.52 3.86 32.20
N LYS A 11 -9.07 2.88 31.49
CA LYS A 11 -8.41 2.12 30.43
C LYS A 11 -9.13 2.46 29.13
N ASP A 12 -8.76 3.59 28.55
CA ASP A 12 -9.44 4.16 27.39
C ASP A 12 -8.79 3.64 26.10
N ALA A 13 -9.45 2.70 25.43
CA ALA A 13 -8.94 2.10 24.20
C ALA A 13 -8.87 3.11 23.04
N GLY A 14 -9.69 4.16 23.05
CA GLY A 14 -9.66 5.20 22.02
C GLY A 14 -8.42 6.08 22.14
N VAL A 15 -8.10 6.52 23.36
CA VAL A 15 -6.84 7.22 23.64
C VAL A 15 -5.64 6.35 23.29
N ALA A 16 -5.70 5.05 23.61
CA ALA A 16 -4.65 4.10 23.27
C ALA A 16 -4.42 4.02 21.77
N MET A 17 -5.48 3.84 20.98
CA MET A 17 -5.42 3.78 19.53
C MET A 17 -4.85 5.06 18.91
N VAL A 18 -5.32 6.24 19.33
CA VAL A 18 -4.83 7.53 18.80
C VAL A 18 -3.35 7.74 19.15
N THR A 19 -2.95 7.40 20.37
CA THR A 19 -1.55 7.50 20.80
C THR A 19 -0.66 6.59 19.97
N LEU A 20 -1.06 5.33 19.80
CA LEU A 20 -0.31 4.36 19.02
C LEU A 20 -0.26 4.75 17.53
N ALA A 21 -1.37 5.22 16.96
CA ALA A 21 -1.42 5.72 15.58
C ALA A 21 -0.45 6.88 15.36
N HIS A 22 -0.39 7.84 16.28
CA HIS A 22 0.58 8.94 16.21
C HIS A 22 2.02 8.43 16.27
N ARG A 23 2.34 7.54 17.22
CA ARG A 23 3.68 6.95 17.34
C ARG A 23 4.09 6.17 16.10
N ILE A 24 3.18 5.36 15.54
CA ILE A 24 3.40 4.64 14.28
C ILE A 24 3.72 5.64 13.17
N ASN A 25 2.90 6.68 13.00
CA ASN A 25 3.10 7.66 11.93
C ASN A 25 4.45 8.39 12.06
N THR A 26 4.81 8.81 13.26
CA THR A 26 6.10 9.46 13.54
C THR A 26 7.26 8.49 13.25
N ARG A 27 7.20 7.27 13.77
CA ARG A 27 8.26 6.27 13.58
C ARG A 27 8.43 5.87 12.12
N PHE A 28 7.32 5.65 11.39
CA PHE A 28 7.36 5.28 9.98
C PHE A 28 8.00 6.38 9.13
N ALA A 29 7.75 7.66 9.42
CA ALA A 29 8.37 8.76 8.72
C ALA A 29 9.91 8.78 8.84
N GLU A 30 10.47 8.30 9.95
CA GLU A 30 11.93 8.23 10.17
C GLU A 30 12.62 7.14 9.34
N ILE A 31 11.89 6.07 8.99
CA ILE A 31 12.44 4.87 8.34
C ILE A 31 11.94 4.67 6.91
N ALA A 32 11.05 5.55 6.44
CA ALA A 32 10.48 5.54 5.10
C ALA A 32 11.55 5.73 4.02
N GLY A 33 11.42 4.96 2.94
CA GLY A 33 12.10 5.20 1.68
C GLY A 33 11.31 6.16 0.76
N PRO A 34 11.91 6.57 -0.38
CA PRO A 34 11.30 7.55 -1.28
C PRO A 34 9.95 7.13 -1.90
N ARG A 35 9.66 5.82 -1.90
CA ARG A 35 8.44 5.24 -2.49
C ARG A 35 7.50 4.63 -1.43
N THR A 36 7.85 4.75 -0.16
CA THR A 36 7.04 4.17 0.91
C THR A 36 5.74 4.94 1.04
N VAL A 37 4.64 4.20 1.15
CA VAL A 37 3.34 4.75 1.50
C VAL A 37 2.74 3.95 2.64
N TRP A 38 2.02 4.61 3.54
CA TRP A 38 1.24 3.95 4.58
C TRP A 38 -0.08 4.68 4.83
N THR A 39 -1.04 3.95 5.39
CA THR A 39 -2.38 4.46 5.64
C THR A 39 -3.00 3.75 6.83
N MET A 40 -3.64 4.52 7.71
CA MET A 40 -4.47 4.02 8.80
C MET A 40 -5.94 4.35 8.53
N GLY A 41 -6.50 3.72 7.50
CA GLY A 41 -7.77 4.15 6.89
C GLY A 41 -9.04 3.64 7.57
N ARG A 42 -8.93 2.61 8.42
CA ARG A 42 -10.05 2.07 9.19
C ARG A 42 -9.73 2.16 10.66
N MET A 43 -10.54 2.93 11.40
CA MET A 43 -10.46 3.07 12.86
C MET A 43 -11.86 2.89 13.44
N LEU A 44 -12.01 1.97 14.38
CA LEU A 44 -13.28 1.68 15.04
C LEU A 44 -13.13 1.78 16.56
N LEU A 45 -14.12 2.38 17.19
CA LEU A 45 -14.28 2.42 18.64
C LEU A 45 -15.48 1.58 19.04
N HIS A 46 -15.43 0.91 20.19
CA HIS A 46 -16.57 0.20 20.75
C HIS A 46 -16.83 0.64 22.20
N PRO A 47 -18.08 1.01 22.56
CA PRO A 47 -19.30 0.92 21.76
C PRO A 47 -19.58 2.14 20.83
N ASN A 48 -18.61 3.02 20.62
CA ASN A 48 -18.76 4.26 19.83
C ASN A 48 -19.88 5.19 20.35
N ALA A 49 -19.97 5.39 21.66
CA ALA A 49 -20.98 6.22 22.30
C ALA A 49 -20.34 7.38 23.09
N PRO A 50 -20.88 8.61 23.02
CA PRO A 50 -20.24 9.82 23.57
C PRO A 50 -20.08 9.79 25.09
N SER A 51 -20.95 9.08 25.80
CA SER A 51 -20.94 9.01 27.27
C SER A 51 -20.29 7.72 27.81
N ILE A 52 -19.57 6.97 26.97
CA ILE A 52 -18.93 5.71 27.35
C ILE A 52 -17.44 5.76 26.99
N VAL A 53 -16.58 5.51 27.99
CA VAL A 53 -15.14 5.31 27.77
C VAL A 53 -14.96 4.07 26.89
N PRO A 54 -14.32 4.16 25.71
CA PRO A 54 -14.14 3.02 24.83
C PRO A 54 -13.40 1.87 25.53
N GLY A 55 -14.03 0.70 25.56
CA GLY A 55 -13.43 -0.52 26.12
C GLY A 55 -12.62 -1.32 25.10
N ARG A 56 -12.82 -1.03 23.80
CA ARG A 56 -12.12 -1.66 22.68
C ARG A 56 -11.99 -0.66 21.54
N ALA A 57 -10.87 -0.75 20.84
CA ALA A 57 -10.60 -0.02 19.61
C ALA A 57 -9.88 -0.93 18.62
N GLU A 58 -10.10 -0.72 17.33
CA GLU A 58 -9.42 -1.41 16.25
C GLU A 58 -8.92 -0.39 15.24
N MET A 59 -7.68 -0.53 14.79
CA MET A 59 -7.18 0.19 13.61
C MET A 59 -6.53 -0.77 12.64
N GLN A 60 -6.64 -0.49 11.34
CA GLN A 60 -5.87 -1.18 10.31
C GLN A 60 -4.73 -0.30 9.86
N VAL A 61 -3.51 -0.84 9.91
CA VAL A 61 -2.30 -0.20 9.40
C VAL A 61 -1.92 -0.92 8.11
N GLN A 62 -1.90 -0.19 6.99
CA GLN A 62 -1.38 -0.70 5.71
C GLN A 62 -0.14 0.09 5.34
N PHE A 63 0.91 -0.59 4.90
CA PHE A 63 2.10 0.05 4.33
C PHE A 63 2.60 -0.74 3.13
N ARG A 64 3.22 -0.04 2.17
CA ARG A 64 3.71 -0.58 0.90
C ARG A 64 5.06 0.04 0.58
N ASP A 65 5.94 -0.79 0.03
CA ASP A 65 7.20 -0.37 -0.57
C ASP A 65 7.59 -1.37 -1.68
N THR A 66 8.44 -0.93 -2.59
CA THR A 66 9.09 -1.79 -3.59
C THR A 66 10.28 -2.56 -3.03
N ASP A 67 10.84 -2.11 -1.91
CA ASP A 67 11.97 -2.73 -1.23
C ASP A 67 11.51 -3.59 -0.04
N MET A 68 11.81 -4.89 -0.12
CA MET A 68 11.51 -5.85 0.94
C MET A 68 12.17 -5.49 2.27
N ALA A 69 13.39 -4.94 2.25
CA ALA A 69 14.09 -4.56 3.47
C ALA A 69 13.38 -3.39 4.18
N VAL A 70 12.77 -2.47 3.43
CA VAL A 70 11.93 -1.40 4.01
C VAL A 70 10.70 -2.00 4.68
N LEU A 71 9.98 -2.91 3.99
CA LEU A 71 8.79 -3.57 4.54
C LEU A 71 9.09 -4.32 5.84
N GLN A 72 10.22 -5.04 5.90
CA GLN A 72 10.66 -5.76 7.11
C GLN A 72 10.95 -4.80 8.27
N ARG A 73 11.59 -3.65 8.00
CA ARG A 73 11.83 -2.63 9.04
C ARG A 73 10.54 -2.00 9.56
N PHE A 74 9.58 -1.74 8.68
CA PHE A 74 8.27 -1.21 9.06
C PHE A 74 7.50 -2.20 9.93
N GLU A 75 7.48 -3.47 9.54
CA GLU A 75 6.85 -4.53 10.32
C GLU A 75 7.49 -4.67 11.72
N ALA A 76 8.82 -4.71 11.80
CA ALA A 76 9.54 -4.76 13.07
C ALA A 76 9.21 -3.56 13.96
N ALA A 77 9.29 -2.33 13.41
CA ALA A 77 8.99 -1.12 14.15
C ALA A 77 7.52 -1.08 14.65
N LEU A 78 6.58 -1.59 13.86
CA LEU A 78 5.17 -1.70 14.28
C LEU A 78 5.02 -2.64 15.48
N PHE A 79 5.64 -3.81 15.44
CA PHE A 79 5.57 -4.77 16.54
C PHE A 79 6.24 -4.25 17.80
N GLU A 80 7.41 -3.62 17.68
CA GLU A 80 8.11 -2.99 18.81
C GLU A 80 7.23 -1.93 19.49
N LEU A 81 6.59 -1.04 18.71
CA LEU A 81 5.71 0.00 19.25
C LEU A 81 4.48 -0.57 19.95
N ILE A 82 3.90 -1.64 19.41
CA ILE A 82 2.75 -2.32 20.02
C ILE A 82 3.15 -2.98 21.33
N GLU A 83 4.29 -3.67 21.35
CA GLU A 83 4.80 -4.32 22.55
C GLU A 83 5.15 -3.31 23.65
N GLU A 84 5.86 -2.24 23.30
CA GLU A 84 6.20 -1.15 24.22
C GLU A 84 4.92 -0.54 24.82
N TYR A 85 3.95 -0.20 23.98
CA TYR A 85 2.71 0.41 24.42
C TYR A 85 1.88 -0.56 25.28
N SER A 86 1.78 -1.84 24.90
CA SER A 86 1.03 -2.82 25.68
C SER A 86 1.66 -3.09 27.05
N ARG A 87 2.98 -2.87 27.20
CA ARG A 87 3.70 -3.07 28.47
C ARG A 87 3.59 -1.86 29.40
N ALA A 88 3.73 -0.66 28.85
CA ALA A 88 3.75 0.59 29.62
C ALA A 88 2.35 1.22 29.78
N GLY A 89 1.45 0.94 28.85
CA GLY A 89 0.13 1.55 28.75
C GLY A 89 -0.94 0.87 29.61
N PRO A 90 -2.07 1.56 29.84
CA PRO A 90 -3.18 1.02 30.63
C PRO A 90 -4.02 -0.03 29.88
N CYS A 91 -3.85 -0.16 28.57
CA CYS A 91 -4.58 -1.06 27.69
C CYS A 91 -3.65 -2.11 27.09
N HIS A 92 -4.12 -3.35 27.02
CA HIS A 92 -3.46 -4.39 26.24
C HIS A 92 -3.64 -4.09 24.74
N CYS A 93 -2.57 -4.23 23.98
CA CYS A 93 -2.56 -4.09 22.53
C CYS A 93 -1.98 -5.35 21.89
N ALA A 94 -2.59 -5.78 20.80
CA ALA A 94 -2.14 -6.88 19.98
C ALA A 94 -2.37 -6.55 18.50
N SER A 95 -1.61 -7.19 17.63
CA SER A 95 -1.79 -7.11 16.18
C SER A 95 -1.79 -8.50 15.56
N GLU A 96 -2.42 -8.56 14.39
CA GLU A 96 -2.44 -9.74 13.53
C GLU A 96 -2.24 -9.27 12.09
N ALA A 97 -1.42 -10.00 11.34
CA ALA A 97 -1.23 -9.74 9.92
C ALA A 97 -2.44 -10.26 9.14
N THR A 98 -3.26 -9.36 8.60
CA THR A 98 -4.46 -9.71 7.83
C THR A 98 -4.16 -10.03 6.37
N SER A 99 -3.07 -9.46 5.83
CA SER A 99 -2.60 -9.74 4.46
C SER A 99 -1.12 -9.38 4.34
N LYS A 100 -0.33 -10.23 3.66
CA LYS A 100 1.04 -9.95 3.28
C LYS A 100 1.25 -10.26 1.80
N SER A 101 1.88 -9.33 1.09
CA SER A 101 2.29 -9.52 -0.31
C SER A 101 3.72 -9.03 -0.46
N GLU A 102 4.51 -9.76 -1.23
CA GLU A 102 5.90 -9.38 -1.50
C GLU A 102 5.98 -8.59 -2.82
N PRO A 103 6.87 -7.59 -2.93
CA PRO A 103 7.16 -6.95 -4.20
C PRO A 103 7.54 -8.00 -5.25
N ALA A 104 6.96 -7.88 -6.44
CA ALA A 104 7.24 -8.78 -7.55
C ALA A 104 7.99 -8.05 -8.65
N ALA A 105 9.20 -8.52 -8.96
CA ALA A 105 9.91 -8.07 -10.14
C ALA A 105 9.23 -8.65 -11.40
N MET A 106 8.94 -7.77 -12.36
CA MET A 106 8.51 -8.20 -13.70
C MET A 106 9.72 -8.68 -14.51
N ASP A 107 9.48 -9.48 -15.55
CA ASP A 107 10.51 -10.02 -16.42
C ASP A 107 11.28 -8.90 -17.14
N VAL A 108 12.61 -8.93 -17.05
CA VAL A 108 13.49 -7.86 -17.57
C VAL A 108 13.42 -7.77 -19.10
N GLU A 109 13.27 -8.89 -19.80
CA GLU A 109 13.15 -8.89 -21.24
C GLU A 109 11.77 -8.38 -21.69
N PHE A 110 10.69 -8.75 -20.99
CA PHE A 110 9.36 -8.20 -21.28
C PHE A 110 9.34 -6.68 -21.10
N GLN A 111 9.97 -6.16 -20.03
CA GLN A 111 10.14 -4.72 -19.83
C GLN A 111 10.89 -4.08 -21.00
N ARG A 112 12.04 -4.64 -21.40
CA ARG A 112 12.86 -4.14 -22.50
C ARG A 112 12.09 -4.11 -23.83
N LEU A 113 11.34 -5.17 -24.14
CA LEU A 113 10.56 -5.27 -25.38
C LEU A 113 9.36 -4.31 -25.37
N THR A 114 8.73 -4.12 -24.21
CA THR A 114 7.67 -3.13 -24.02
C THR A 114 8.19 -1.71 -24.23
N GLU A 115 9.36 -1.37 -23.67
CA GLU A 115 10.01 -0.08 -23.89
C GLU A 115 10.39 0.16 -25.35
N ALA A 116 10.92 -0.86 -26.03
CA ALA A 116 11.23 -0.76 -27.44
C ALA A 116 9.98 -0.53 -28.30
N ALA A 117 8.84 -1.13 -27.93
CA ALA A 117 7.56 -0.85 -28.58
C ALA A 117 7.07 0.56 -28.26
N ALA A 118 7.14 0.98 -27.00
CA ALA A 118 6.74 2.33 -26.58
C ALA A 118 7.54 3.41 -27.30
N GLU A 119 8.86 3.24 -27.43
CA GLU A 119 9.72 4.19 -28.14
C GLU A 119 9.36 4.31 -29.63
N ARG A 120 8.84 3.26 -30.27
CA ARG A 120 8.39 3.34 -31.68
C ARG A 120 7.09 4.12 -31.84
N HIS A 121 6.13 3.92 -30.95
CA HIS A 121 4.80 4.55 -31.05
C HIS A 121 4.73 5.93 -30.39
N ALA A 122 5.54 6.16 -29.36
CA ALA A 122 5.58 7.39 -28.56
C ALA A 122 7.02 7.75 -28.16
N PRO A 123 7.88 8.17 -29.13
CA PRO A 123 9.29 8.42 -28.89
C PRO A 123 9.53 9.42 -27.76
N GLY A 124 10.35 9.03 -26.77
CA GLY A 124 10.67 9.87 -25.60
C GLY A 124 9.50 10.15 -24.64
N LEU A 125 8.33 9.53 -24.83
CA LEU A 125 7.13 9.72 -24.00
C LEU A 125 6.81 8.49 -23.14
N HIS A 126 7.82 7.74 -22.71
CA HIS A 126 7.69 6.60 -21.80
C HIS A 126 8.74 6.64 -20.69
N LEU A 127 8.48 5.92 -19.60
CA LEU A 127 9.40 5.76 -18.49
C LEU A 127 9.15 4.46 -17.73
N ARG A 128 10.19 3.93 -17.09
CA ARG A 128 10.07 2.79 -16.15
C ARG A 128 9.50 3.25 -14.82
N MET A 129 8.48 2.56 -14.34
CA MET A 129 7.93 2.80 -13.00
C MET A 129 7.41 1.50 -12.35
N PRO A 130 7.46 1.39 -11.01
CA PRO A 130 6.77 0.33 -10.29
C PRO A 130 5.26 0.58 -10.25
N SER A 131 4.47 -0.47 -10.07
CA SER A 131 3.07 -0.32 -9.66
C SER A 131 2.96 -0.04 -8.17
N GLY A 132 2.17 0.96 -7.79
CA GLY A 132 1.76 1.17 -6.40
C GLY A 132 0.58 0.28 -5.95
N ALA A 133 -0.11 -0.34 -6.90
CA ALA A 133 -1.27 -1.20 -6.67
C ALA A 133 -0.93 -2.68 -6.84
N GLY A 134 -1.70 -3.54 -6.19
CA GLY A 134 -1.64 -4.98 -6.42
C GLY A 134 -2.35 -5.33 -7.73
N HIS A 135 -1.76 -6.20 -8.54
CA HIS A 135 -2.33 -6.72 -9.78
C HIS A 135 -2.09 -8.22 -9.90
N ASP A 136 -2.88 -8.92 -10.71
CA ASP A 136 -2.70 -10.36 -10.94
C ASP A 136 -1.30 -10.72 -11.44
N ALA A 137 -0.66 -9.83 -12.21
CA ALA A 137 0.72 -9.98 -12.64
C ALA A 137 1.71 -10.22 -11.49
N GLN A 138 1.45 -9.65 -10.29
CA GLN A 138 2.25 -9.88 -9.08
C GLN A 138 2.19 -11.33 -8.59
N ILE A 139 1.06 -12.00 -8.82
CA ILE A 139 0.85 -13.40 -8.46
C ILE A 139 1.39 -14.31 -9.57
N LEU A 140 1.08 -13.99 -10.82
CA LEU A 140 1.53 -14.75 -11.99
C LEU A 140 3.05 -14.79 -12.13
N SER A 141 3.75 -13.70 -11.79
CA SER A 141 5.22 -13.63 -11.87
C SER A 141 5.94 -14.69 -11.02
N ARG A 142 5.25 -15.27 -10.03
CA ARG A 142 5.79 -16.36 -9.19
C ARG A 142 5.80 -17.71 -9.89
N ARG A 143 5.11 -17.83 -11.02
CA ARG A 143 4.90 -19.09 -11.76
C ARG A 143 5.35 -19.00 -13.21
N MET A 144 5.36 -17.82 -13.78
CA MET A 144 5.73 -17.59 -15.18
C MET A 144 6.29 -16.19 -15.37
N ARG A 145 6.93 -15.97 -16.53
CA ARG A 145 7.37 -14.64 -16.94
C ARG A 145 6.14 -13.72 -17.05
N ALA A 146 6.20 -12.57 -16.41
CA ALA A 146 5.11 -11.61 -16.38
C ALA A 146 5.65 -10.19 -16.60
N GLY A 147 4.85 -9.36 -17.25
CA GLY A 147 5.15 -7.96 -17.51
C GLY A 147 3.89 -7.13 -17.35
N MET A 148 4.07 -5.83 -17.11
CA MET A 148 2.99 -4.87 -17.04
C MET A 148 3.34 -3.64 -17.88
N MET A 149 2.32 -3.02 -18.44
CA MET A 149 2.40 -1.74 -19.14
C MET A 149 1.27 -0.86 -18.63
N PHE A 150 1.56 0.41 -18.40
CA PHE A 150 0.59 1.39 -17.94
C PHE A 150 0.31 2.43 -19.01
N VAL A 151 -0.94 2.88 -19.03
CA VAL A 151 -1.37 4.12 -19.70
C VAL A 151 -1.76 5.14 -18.62
N PRO A 152 -1.64 6.44 -18.88
CA PRO A 152 -2.01 7.46 -17.90
C PRO A 152 -3.52 7.42 -17.60
N SER A 153 -3.89 7.76 -16.36
CA SER A 153 -5.26 8.13 -16.01
C SER A 153 -5.36 9.64 -15.84
N ILE A 154 -6.50 10.22 -16.23
CA ILE A 154 -6.77 11.64 -16.09
C ILE A 154 -6.69 12.04 -14.61
N ARG A 155 -5.69 12.85 -14.27
CA ARG A 155 -5.34 13.28 -12.90
C ARG A 155 -4.94 12.14 -11.95
N GLY A 156 -4.67 10.93 -12.47
CA GLY A 156 -4.27 9.78 -11.64
C GLY A 156 -5.35 9.28 -10.68
N ILE A 157 -6.62 9.57 -10.97
CA ILE A 157 -7.75 9.13 -10.14
C ILE A 157 -8.00 7.65 -10.39
N SER A 158 -8.19 6.87 -9.32
CA SER A 158 -8.67 5.50 -9.42
C SER A 158 -9.61 5.13 -8.26
N HIS A 159 -10.41 4.08 -8.42
CA HIS A 159 -11.43 3.62 -7.46
C HIS A 159 -12.49 4.71 -7.15
N HIS A 160 -12.80 5.52 -8.15
CA HIS A 160 -13.72 6.64 -8.04
C HIS A 160 -14.52 6.77 -9.33
N TRP A 161 -15.76 7.25 -9.27
CA TRP A 161 -16.65 7.39 -10.43
C TRP A 161 -16.14 8.35 -11.52
N ALA A 162 -15.11 9.14 -11.20
CA ALA A 162 -14.46 10.08 -12.11
C ALA A 162 -13.12 9.55 -12.66
N GLU A 163 -12.80 8.27 -12.38
CA GLU A 163 -11.70 7.55 -13.04
C GLU A 163 -11.96 7.51 -14.54
N ASP A 164 -10.97 7.96 -15.32
CA ASP A 164 -11.05 7.99 -16.77
C ASP A 164 -9.64 8.02 -17.39
N THR A 165 -9.51 7.55 -18.62
CA THR A 165 -8.29 7.62 -19.44
C THR A 165 -8.69 8.11 -20.82
N LYS A 166 -7.91 9.04 -21.37
CA LYS A 166 -8.21 9.59 -22.70
C LYS A 166 -8.21 8.48 -23.75
N GLU A 167 -9.15 8.54 -24.68
CA GLU A 167 -9.28 7.51 -25.73
C GLU A 167 -7.98 7.37 -26.55
N GLU A 168 -7.27 8.47 -26.81
CA GLU A 168 -5.99 8.44 -27.51
C GLU A 168 -4.91 7.67 -26.74
N ASP A 169 -4.88 7.80 -25.41
CA ASP A 169 -3.95 7.07 -24.53
C ASP A 169 -4.29 5.58 -24.49
N ILE A 170 -5.58 5.22 -24.52
CA ILE A 170 -6.03 3.82 -24.61
C ILE A 170 -5.59 3.19 -25.93
N VAL A 171 -5.87 3.87 -27.05
CA VAL A 171 -5.52 3.39 -28.39
C VAL A 171 -4.00 3.24 -28.53
N LEU A 172 -3.25 4.24 -28.11
CA LEU A 172 -1.79 4.21 -28.11
C LEU A 172 -1.26 3.05 -27.25
N GLY A 173 -1.80 2.88 -26.03
CA GLY A 173 -1.47 1.76 -25.17
C GLY A 173 -1.72 0.42 -25.85
N ALA A 174 -2.88 0.24 -26.46
CA ALA A 174 -3.21 -1.00 -27.16
C ALA A 174 -2.24 -1.31 -28.31
N GLN A 175 -1.81 -0.29 -29.06
CA GLN A 175 -0.81 -0.43 -30.13
C GLN A 175 0.56 -0.86 -29.57
N VAL A 176 1.04 -0.19 -28.52
CA VAL A 176 2.30 -0.55 -27.85
C VAL A 176 2.25 -1.97 -27.29
N PHE A 177 1.14 -2.34 -26.65
CA PHE A 177 0.98 -3.66 -26.05
C PHE A 177 0.96 -4.76 -27.12
N ALA A 178 0.22 -4.57 -28.21
CA ALA A 178 0.17 -5.52 -29.31
C ALA A 178 1.56 -5.76 -29.93
N ASP A 179 2.30 -4.68 -30.20
CA ASP A 179 3.67 -4.74 -30.71
C ASP A 179 4.62 -5.45 -29.73
N ALA A 180 4.54 -5.12 -28.44
CA ALA A 180 5.35 -5.75 -27.41
C ALA A 180 5.08 -7.26 -27.33
N CYS A 181 3.81 -7.67 -27.35
CA CYS A 181 3.42 -9.08 -27.37
C CYS A 181 3.96 -9.80 -28.61
N ALA A 182 3.87 -9.18 -29.79
CA ALA A 182 4.40 -9.76 -31.02
C ALA A 182 5.92 -9.99 -30.94
N GLU A 183 6.67 -9.04 -30.38
CA GLU A 183 8.12 -9.18 -30.21
C GLU A 183 8.49 -10.20 -29.12
N ILE A 184 7.73 -10.26 -28.01
CA ILE A 184 7.89 -11.29 -26.97
C ILE A 184 7.72 -12.69 -27.54
N LEU A 185 6.70 -12.90 -28.38
CA LEU A 185 6.42 -14.19 -29.02
C LEU A 185 7.50 -14.61 -30.03
N LYS A 186 8.21 -13.66 -30.64
CA LYS A 186 9.32 -13.95 -31.56
C LYS A 186 10.63 -14.25 -30.82
N ALA A 187 10.80 -13.71 -29.62
CA ALA A 187 12.01 -13.84 -28.82
C ALA A 187 12.03 -15.12 -27.95
N GLY A 188 10.87 -15.70 -27.67
CA GLY A 188 10.70 -16.97 -26.94
C GLY A 188 10.65 -18.18 -27.86
#